data_AF-A0A8T6Y8Z3-F1
#
_entry.id   AF-A0A8T6Y8Z3-F1
#
_cell.length_a   1.000
_cell.length_b   1.000
_cell.length_c   1.000
_cell.angle_alpha   90.00
_cell.angle_beta   90.00
_cell.angle_gamma   90.00
#
_symmetry.space_group_name_H-M   'P 1'
#
loop_
_entity.id
_entity.type
_entity.pdbx_description
1 polymer ?
#
loop_
_entity_poly.entity_id
_entity_poly.type
_entity_poly.pdbx_seq_one_letter_code
_entity_poly.pdbx_strand_id
1 'polypeptide(L)'
;MNSWNRAKSYARNVKIHNLNLTREQRSRAYNIVYAEDAYTEINERIRMFDEEHDYRYQASFNGRSNGYIVLLQGGKQESGYQSFCTRCGQMNYKKVAPVAATPEDHVRNFIRNKNWWIPEVYPDIEEIKVHGLPVERVIEIVKEVKAEKTEYTLDDICGRCDKHGRVNFDKPHMRIYTQGTGMDMDADFENDDEWSWSDLKNRYDLVKSFDKMVDDCIEIFKALCDSFEAIEEEVPCVRKAVVLRPIEKKEDVEATG
;
A
#
# COMPACT_ATOMS: atom_id res chain seq x y z
N MET A 1 -22.44 1.78 -19.22
CA MET A 1 -21.51 1.22 -18.22
C MET A 1 -21.86 1.81 -16.86
N ASN A 2 -22.17 0.99 -15.86
CA ASN A 2 -22.57 1.49 -14.52
C ASN A 2 -21.42 2.20 -13.81
N SER A 3 -21.76 3.22 -13.01
CA SER A 3 -20.92 4.33 -12.55
C SER A 3 -19.92 4.01 -11.44
N TRP A 4 -19.42 2.77 -11.34
CA TRP A 4 -18.69 2.34 -10.13
C TRP A 4 -17.33 3.03 -9.94
N ASN A 5 -16.76 3.64 -10.98
CA ASN A 5 -15.57 4.48 -10.88
C ASN A 5 -15.50 5.68 -11.83
N ARG A 6 -16.57 5.97 -12.60
CA ARG A 6 -16.61 7.04 -13.65
C ARG A 6 -15.44 7.01 -14.67
N ALA A 7 -14.53 6.05 -14.58
CA ALA A 7 -13.40 5.87 -15.48
C ALA A 7 -13.95 5.43 -16.85
N LYS A 8 -14.00 6.39 -17.77
CA LYS A 8 -14.36 6.17 -19.17
C LYS A 8 -13.08 6.20 -19.99
N SER A 9 -12.55 5.03 -20.31
CA SER A 9 -11.26 4.90 -21.01
C SER A 9 -11.32 3.71 -21.96
N TYR A 10 -10.23 3.46 -22.69
CA TYR A 10 -10.06 2.27 -23.50
C TYR A 10 -10.23 1.02 -22.62
N ALA A 11 -11.05 0.08 -23.08
CA ALA A 11 -11.42 -1.09 -22.31
C ALA A 11 -11.59 -2.30 -23.22
N ARG A 12 -11.01 -3.42 -22.82
CA ARG A 12 -11.18 -4.73 -23.47
C ARG A 12 -12.11 -5.59 -22.66
N ASN A 13 -13.15 -6.13 -23.30
CA ASN A 13 -14.10 -7.04 -22.68
C ASN A 13 -13.50 -8.45 -22.62
N VAL A 14 -13.14 -8.89 -21.41
CA VAL A 14 -12.48 -10.16 -21.14
C VAL A 14 -13.41 -11.17 -20.45
N LYS A 15 -14.74 -10.98 -20.54
CA LYS A 15 -15.68 -11.97 -20.03
C LYS A 15 -15.47 -13.29 -20.73
N ILE A 16 -15.43 -14.40 -19.96
CA ILE A 16 -15.18 -15.77 -20.44
C ILE A 16 -15.94 -16.11 -21.73
N HIS A 17 -17.21 -15.70 -21.84
CA HIS A 17 -18.03 -16.02 -23.02
C HIS A 17 -17.64 -15.27 -24.31
N ASN A 18 -16.92 -14.16 -24.19
CA ASN A 18 -16.39 -13.36 -25.30
C ASN A 18 -14.94 -13.73 -25.66
N LEU A 19 -14.29 -14.55 -24.82
CA LEU A 19 -12.98 -15.10 -25.14
C LEU A 19 -13.15 -16.22 -26.18
N ASN A 20 -12.27 -16.26 -27.17
CA ASN A 20 -12.23 -17.31 -28.20
C ASN A 20 -11.64 -18.61 -27.61
N LEU A 21 -12.35 -19.19 -26.65
CA LEU A 21 -12.04 -20.43 -25.95
C LEU A 21 -12.73 -21.60 -26.64
N THR A 22 -12.07 -22.76 -26.65
CA THR A 22 -12.72 -24.04 -26.97
C THR A 22 -13.83 -24.34 -25.96
N ARG A 23 -14.70 -25.31 -26.27
CA ARG A 23 -15.77 -25.72 -25.35
C ARG A 23 -15.19 -26.24 -24.03
N GLU A 24 -14.11 -27.00 -24.12
CA GLU A 24 -13.39 -27.62 -23.01
C GLU A 24 -12.69 -26.56 -22.16
N GLN A 25 -12.01 -25.60 -22.79
CA GLN A 25 -11.41 -24.45 -22.09
C GLN A 25 -12.48 -23.62 -21.39
N ARG A 26 -13.60 -23.31 -22.07
CA ARG A 26 -14.70 -22.52 -21.51
C ARG A 26 -15.30 -23.18 -20.28
N SER A 27 -15.47 -24.50 -20.30
CA SER A 27 -15.97 -25.25 -19.15
C SER A 27 -15.03 -25.13 -17.94
N ARG A 28 -13.71 -25.32 -18.16
CA ARG A 28 -12.69 -25.21 -17.11
C ARG A 28 -12.54 -23.78 -16.59
N ALA A 29 -12.62 -22.79 -17.48
CA ALA A 29 -12.50 -21.37 -17.16
C ALA A 29 -13.47 -20.93 -16.06
N TYR A 30 -14.72 -21.41 -16.07
CA TYR A 30 -15.71 -21.05 -15.05
C TYR A 30 -15.34 -21.53 -13.64
N ASN A 31 -14.55 -22.59 -13.51
CA ASN A 31 -14.10 -23.09 -12.21
C ASN A 31 -12.79 -22.39 -11.80
N ILE A 32 -11.88 -22.22 -12.77
CA ILE A 32 -10.56 -21.61 -12.53
C ILE A 32 -10.66 -20.16 -12.06
N VAL A 33 -11.61 -19.36 -12.57
CA VAL A 33 -11.73 -17.94 -12.17
C VAL A 33 -12.00 -17.71 -10.68
N TYR A 34 -12.36 -18.76 -9.92
CA TYR A 34 -12.57 -18.69 -8.48
C TYR A 34 -11.36 -19.19 -7.66
N ALA A 35 -10.34 -19.76 -8.31
CA ALA A 35 -9.12 -20.16 -7.63
C ALA A 35 -8.32 -18.92 -7.17
N GLU A 36 -7.72 -19.01 -5.98
CA GLU A 36 -7.02 -17.89 -5.34
C GLU A 36 -5.83 -17.39 -6.18
N ASP A 37 -5.19 -18.29 -6.92
CA ASP A 37 -3.99 -18.07 -7.72
C ASP A 37 -4.27 -17.83 -9.21
N ALA A 38 -5.53 -17.89 -9.65
CA ALA A 38 -5.92 -17.81 -11.06
C ALA A 38 -5.46 -16.53 -11.77
N TYR A 39 -5.27 -15.46 -11.01
CA TYR A 39 -4.88 -14.14 -11.52
C TYR A 39 -3.41 -13.81 -11.25
N THR A 40 -2.62 -14.69 -10.65
CA THR A 40 -1.22 -14.39 -10.27
C THR A 40 -0.38 -13.96 -11.48
N GLU A 41 -0.31 -14.82 -12.50
CA GLU A 41 0.46 -14.55 -13.73
C GLU A 41 -0.16 -13.42 -14.56
N ILE A 42 -1.50 -13.30 -14.55
CA ILE A 42 -2.21 -12.23 -15.25
C ILE A 42 -1.88 -10.87 -14.61
N ASN A 43 -1.90 -10.79 -13.28
CA ASN A 43 -1.59 -9.58 -12.54
C ASN A 43 -0.11 -9.21 -12.68
N GLU A 44 0.80 -10.19 -12.75
CA GLU A 44 2.21 -9.91 -13.03
C GLU A 44 2.38 -9.35 -14.45
N ARG A 45 1.67 -9.92 -15.45
CA ARG A 45 1.70 -9.38 -16.83
C ARG A 45 1.18 -7.95 -16.91
N ILE A 46 0.10 -7.62 -16.18
CA ILE A 46 -0.43 -6.27 -16.04
C ILE A 46 0.60 -5.36 -15.37
N ARG A 47 1.21 -5.82 -14.26
CA ARG A 47 2.21 -5.06 -13.52
C ARG A 47 3.44 -4.73 -14.38
N MET A 48 3.90 -5.66 -15.23
CA MET A 48 4.99 -5.39 -16.18
C MET A 48 4.62 -4.26 -17.15
N PHE A 49 3.38 -4.25 -17.66
CA PHE A 49 2.90 -3.14 -18.50
C PHE A 49 2.87 -1.82 -17.75
N ASP A 50 2.40 -1.80 -16.50
CA ASP A 50 2.42 -0.61 -15.66
C ASP A 50 3.84 -0.08 -15.45
N GLU A 51 4.80 -0.99 -15.20
CA GLU A 51 6.23 -0.67 -15.03
C GLU A 51 6.87 -0.12 -16.32
N GLU A 52 6.58 -0.74 -17.48
CA GLU A 52 7.02 -0.29 -18.81
C GLU A 52 6.59 1.16 -19.13
N HIS A 53 5.46 1.59 -18.57
CA HIS A 53 4.92 2.94 -18.77
C HIS A 53 5.17 3.88 -17.57
N ASP A 54 6.10 3.52 -16.67
CA ASP A 54 6.44 4.29 -15.45
C ASP A 54 5.20 4.63 -14.61
N TYR A 55 4.18 3.76 -14.65
CA TYR A 55 2.88 3.91 -14.02
C TYR A 55 2.11 5.17 -14.45
N ARG A 56 2.53 5.88 -15.51
CA ARG A 56 1.73 6.95 -16.12
C ARG A 56 0.46 6.40 -16.77
N TYR A 57 0.60 5.21 -17.34
CA TYR A 57 -0.48 4.39 -17.84
C TYR A 57 -0.44 3.07 -17.11
N GLN A 58 -1.61 2.63 -16.64
CA GLN A 58 -1.77 1.42 -15.85
C GLN A 58 -2.98 0.65 -16.37
N ALA A 59 -3.04 -0.65 -16.14
CA ALA A 59 -4.22 -1.45 -16.47
C ALA A 59 -4.81 -2.11 -15.22
N SER A 60 -6.13 -2.27 -15.20
CA SER A 60 -6.78 -3.00 -14.11
C SER A 60 -8.11 -3.62 -14.53
N PHE A 61 -8.50 -4.67 -13.82
CA PHE A 61 -9.83 -5.25 -13.94
C PHE A 61 -10.90 -4.27 -13.45
N ASN A 62 -12.03 -4.23 -14.15
CA ASN A 62 -13.12 -3.33 -13.87
C ASN A 62 -14.48 -3.93 -14.30
N GLY A 63 -15.55 -3.33 -13.81
CA GLY A 63 -16.92 -3.74 -14.08
C GLY A 63 -17.37 -4.96 -13.27
N ARG A 64 -18.63 -5.36 -13.48
CA ARG A 64 -19.21 -6.51 -12.78
C ARG A 64 -18.43 -7.78 -13.11
N SER A 65 -18.04 -8.52 -12.06
CA SER A 65 -17.27 -9.76 -12.16
C SER A 65 -15.93 -9.60 -12.88
N ASN A 66 -15.30 -8.41 -12.79
CA ASN A 66 -14.00 -8.14 -13.44
C ASN A 66 -14.00 -8.43 -14.95
N GLY A 67 -15.14 -8.20 -15.62
CA GLY A 67 -15.33 -8.56 -17.03
C GLY A 67 -14.61 -7.66 -18.04
N TYR A 68 -13.92 -6.62 -17.60
CA TYR A 68 -13.18 -5.70 -18.46
C TYR A 68 -11.79 -5.45 -17.89
N ILE A 69 -10.78 -5.36 -18.75
CA ILE A 69 -9.51 -4.70 -18.41
C ILE A 69 -9.56 -3.30 -19.00
N VAL A 70 -9.24 -2.29 -18.20
CA VAL A 70 -9.36 -0.87 -18.55
C VAL A 70 -8.00 -0.20 -18.44
N LEU A 71 -7.66 0.62 -19.43
CA LEU A 71 -6.48 1.47 -19.41
C LEU A 71 -6.77 2.70 -18.54
N LEU A 72 -5.93 2.94 -17.54
CA LEU A 72 -6.06 4.02 -16.56
C LEU A 72 -4.87 4.97 -16.68
N GLN A 73 -5.12 6.25 -16.48
CA GLN A 73 -4.05 7.24 -16.35
C GLN A 73 -3.68 7.40 -14.89
N GLY A 74 -2.41 7.59 -14.59
CA GLY A 74 -1.91 7.66 -13.23
C GLY A 74 -0.53 8.26 -13.17
N GLY A 75 0.19 7.85 -12.12
CA GLY A 75 1.60 8.17 -11.97
C GLY A 75 2.12 7.75 -10.61
N LYS A 76 3.30 8.27 -10.29
CA LYS A 76 3.91 8.17 -8.98
C LYS A 76 3.89 9.54 -8.33
N GLN A 77 3.54 9.58 -7.05
CA GLN A 77 3.62 10.78 -6.24
C GLN A 77 4.19 10.42 -4.87
N GLU A 78 4.76 11.41 -4.17
CA GLU A 78 5.16 11.19 -2.79
C GLU A 78 3.94 10.78 -1.94
N SER A 79 4.11 9.76 -1.12
CA SER A 79 3.05 9.26 -0.25
C SER A 79 2.84 10.12 0.99
N GLY A 80 3.82 10.96 1.33
CA GLY A 80 3.92 11.68 2.60
C GLY A 80 4.39 10.80 3.76
N TYR A 81 4.54 9.48 3.58
CA TYR A 81 5.11 8.62 4.61
C TYR A 81 6.61 8.87 4.76
N GLN A 82 7.05 9.02 6.00
CA GLN A 82 8.42 9.39 6.34
C GLN A 82 9.17 8.25 7.05
N SER A 83 8.45 7.32 7.70
CA SER A 83 9.04 6.15 8.35
C SER A 83 8.18 4.90 8.17
N PHE A 84 8.78 3.73 8.40
CA PHE A 84 8.09 2.44 8.38
C PHE A 84 8.62 1.51 9.47
N CYS A 85 7.80 0.54 9.87
CA CYS A 85 8.20 -0.51 10.80
C CYS A 85 8.89 -1.65 10.06
N THR A 86 10.12 -1.97 10.42
CA THR A 86 10.90 -3.08 9.84
C THR A 86 10.34 -4.47 10.15
N ARG A 87 9.44 -4.59 11.14
CA ARG A 87 8.84 -5.88 11.54
C ARG A 87 7.52 -6.20 10.83
N CYS A 88 6.66 -5.20 10.65
CA CYS A 88 5.29 -5.42 10.14
C CYS A 88 4.92 -4.54 8.93
N GLY A 89 5.85 -3.71 8.46
CA GLY A 89 5.65 -2.83 7.30
C GLY A 89 4.75 -1.61 7.55
N GLN A 90 4.28 -1.37 8.78
CA GLN A 90 3.40 -0.24 9.05
C GLN A 90 4.13 1.10 8.81
N MET A 91 3.67 1.84 7.80
CA MET A 91 4.16 3.18 7.46
C MET A 91 3.59 4.26 8.40
N ASN A 92 4.27 5.40 8.48
CA ASN A 92 3.91 6.53 9.31
C ASN A 92 4.32 7.87 8.67
N TYR A 93 3.51 8.90 8.87
CA TYR A 93 3.69 10.24 8.28
C TYR A 93 4.76 11.09 8.96
N LYS A 94 5.32 10.62 10.07
CA LYS A 94 6.37 11.31 10.84
C LYS A 94 7.69 10.54 10.79
N LYS A 95 8.80 11.25 10.89
CA LYS A 95 10.14 10.67 11.06
C LYS A 95 10.30 10.06 12.45
N VAL A 96 11.14 9.04 12.56
CA VAL A 96 11.70 8.60 13.83
C VAL A 96 12.87 9.51 14.17
N ALA A 97 12.93 9.95 15.42
CA ALA A 97 14.04 10.75 15.90
C ALA A 97 15.37 10.00 15.73
N PRO A 98 16.46 10.67 15.32
CA PRO A 98 17.76 10.02 15.18
C PRO A 98 18.20 9.40 16.51
N VAL A 99 18.91 8.27 16.40
CA VAL A 99 19.60 7.67 17.55
C VAL A 99 20.58 8.71 18.10
N ALA A 100 20.49 8.98 19.40
CA ALA A 100 21.32 10.00 20.02
C ALA A 100 22.80 9.61 19.92
N ALA A 101 23.57 10.37 19.15
CA ALA A 101 25.01 10.18 18.96
C ALA A 101 25.81 11.25 19.71
N THR A 102 25.23 12.43 19.91
CA THR A 102 25.84 13.55 20.62
C THR A 102 25.08 13.91 21.90
N PRO A 103 25.73 14.60 22.86
CA PRO A 103 25.05 15.16 24.03
C PRO A 103 23.84 16.04 23.67
N GLU A 104 23.92 16.78 22.56
CA GLU A 104 22.78 17.56 22.06
C GLU A 104 21.62 16.66 21.60
N ASP A 105 21.88 15.54 20.93
CA ASP A 105 20.84 14.63 20.47
C ASP A 105 20.13 13.94 21.63
N HIS A 106 20.86 13.61 22.71
CA HIS A 106 20.27 13.10 23.93
C HIS A 106 19.29 14.11 24.53
N VAL A 107 19.70 15.38 24.62
CA VAL A 107 18.85 16.47 25.12
C VAL A 107 17.64 16.71 24.20
N ARG A 108 17.84 16.72 22.87
CA ARG A 108 16.74 16.83 21.88
C ARG A 108 15.71 15.71 22.05
N ASN A 109 16.18 14.46 22.12
CA ASN A 109 15.29 13.30 22.27
C ASN A 109 14.58 13.28 23.62
N PHE A 110 15.24 13.74 24.69
CA PHE A 110 14.61 13.89 26.00
C PHE A 110 13.47 14.93 25.97
N ILE A 111 13.72 16.11 25.37
CA ILE A 111 12.72 17.19 25.26
C ILE A 111 11.53 16.77 24.39
N ARG A 112 11.77 16.07 23.26
CA ARG A 112 10.70 15.58 22.36
C ARG A 112 9.65 14.74 23.09
N ASN A 113 10.07 13.98 24.09
CA ASN A 113 9.23 13.09 24.88
C ASN A 113 8.44 13.77 26.01
N LYS A 114 8.56 15.10 26.17
CA LYS A 114 7.85 15.86 27.22
C LYS A 114 6.70 16.69 26.65
N ASN A 115 5.72 16.96 27.51
CA ASN A 115 4.53 17.74 27.16
C ASN A 115 4.56 19.19 27.66
N TRP A 116 5.59 19.59 28.41
CA TRP A 116 5.75 20.90 29.02
C TRP A 116 6.89 21.67 28.35
N TRP A 117 6.64 22.90 27.88
CA TRP A 117 7.55 23.66 27.00
C TRP A 117 7.99 24.98 27.64
N ILE A 118 8.51 24.91 28.86
CA ILE A 118 9.02 26.05 29.63
C ILE A 118 10.55 26.00 29.55
N PRO A 119 11.19 26.80 28.67
CA PRO A 119 12.63 26.68 28.39
C PRO A 119 13.52 26.82 29.63
N GLU A 120 13.10 27.62 30.61
CA GLU A 120 13.87 27.94 31.80
C GLU A 120 14.00 26.76 32.78
N VAL A 121 13.11 25.75 32.68
CA VAL A 121 13.11 24.59 33.59
C VAL A 121 14.02 23.47 33.08
N TYR A 122 14.23 23.37 31.76
CA TYR A 122 15.00 22.29 31.15
C TYR A 122 16.48 22.25 31.54
N PRO A 123 17.21 23.38 31.64
CA PRO A 123 18.61 23.37 32.09
C PRO A 123 18.80 22.79 33.49
N ASP A 124 17.75 22.81 34.33
CA ASP A 124 17.84 22.36 35.72
C ASP A 124 17.63 20.86 35.95
N ILE A 125 17.16 20.15 34.92
CA ILE A 125 16.87 18.71 34.96
C ILE A 125 18.17 17.90 35.04
N GLU A 126 18.26 16.96 35.99
CA GLU A 126 19.46 16.13 36.20
C GLU A 126 19.87 15.36 34.94
N GLU A 127 18.90 14.79 34.21
CA GLU A 127 19.14 14.06 32.97
C GLU A 127 19.72 14.94 31.84
N ILE A 128 19.50 16.26 31.88
CA ILE A 128 20.08 17.21 30.91
C ILE A 128 21.44 17.72 31.41
N LYS A 129 21.58 17.95 32.72
CA LYS A 129 22.84 18.41 33.35
C LYS A 129 24.00 17.44 33.13
N VAL A 130 23.74 16.13 33.14
CA VAL A 130 24.75 15.08 32.88
C VAL A 130 25.46 15.24 31.53
N HIS A 131 24.79 15.88 30.55
CA HIS A 131 25.34 16.10 29.22
C HIS A 131 26.25 17.34 29.10
N GLY A 132 26.36 18.18 30.15
CA GLY A 132 27.35 19.25 30.24
C GLY A 132 27.19 20.39 29.22
N LEU A 133 26.00 20.59 28.66
CA LEU A 133 25.72 21.65 27.69
C LEU A 133 25.54 23.01 28.37
N PRO A 134 25.96 24.13 27.73
CA PRO A 134 25.66 25.48 28.22
C PRO A 134 24.15 25.71 28.35
N VAL A 135 23.74 26.46 29.39
CA VAL A 135 22.33 26.77 29.69
C VAL A 135 21.66 27.44 28.50
N GLU A 136 22.34 28.38 27.86
CA GLU A 136 21.85 29.10 26.69
C GLU A 136 21.55 28.15 25.54
N ARG A 137 22.43 27.16 25.32
CA ARG A 137 22.28 26.17 24.25
C ARG A 137 21.11 25.23 24.51
N VAL A 138 20.88 24.81 25.75
CA VAL A 138 19.71 24.01 26.12
C VAL A 138 18.41 24.77 25.83
N ILE A 139 18.36 26.07 26.15
CA ILE A 139 17.20 26.93 25.87
C ILE A 139 16.95 27.06 24.36
N GLU A 140 18.01 27.20 23.56
CA GLU A 140 17.90 27.18 22.09
C GLU A 140 17.34 25.86 21.57
N ILE A 141 17.87 24.73 22.05
CA ILE A 141 17.39 23.39 21.67
C ILE A 141 15.90 23.23 22.00
N VAL A 142 15.43 23.73 23.15
CA VAL A 142 14.00 23.67 23.49
C VAL A 142 13.15 24.44 22.46
N LYS A 143 13.63 25.60 21.98
CA LYS A 143 12.93 26.39 20.95
C LYS A 143 12.92 25.67 19.60
N GLU A 144 14.05 25.09 19.19
CA GLU A 144 14.18 24.27 17.98
C GLU A 144 13.20 23.08 18.03
N VAL A 145 13.26 22.27 19.10
CA VAL A 145 12.43 21.07 19.26
C VAL A 145 10.94 21.41 19.35
N LYS A 146 10.58 22.54 19.96
CA LYS A 146 9.18 23.01 20.02
C LYS A 146 8.62 23.30 18.63
N ALA A 147 9.44 23.85 17.72
CA ALA A 147 9.05 24.05 16.32
C ALA A 147 8.94 22.72 15.56
N GLU A 148 9.81 21.75 15.87
CA GLU A 148 9.90 20.45 15.18
C GLU A 148 8.89 19.38 15.63
N LYS A 149 8.18 19.55 16.76
CA LYS A 149 7.30 18.51 17.38
C LYS A 149 6.31 17.86 16.40
N THR A 150 5.95 18.54 15.32
CA THR A 150 5.04 18.03 14.29
C THR A 150 5.69 16.98 13.38
N GLU A 151 7.01 17.01 13.20
CA GLU A 151 7.72 16.20 12.20
C GLU A 151 8.16 14.81 12.71
N TYR A 152 8.41 14.65 14.02
CA TYR A 152 8.96 13.41 14.60
C TYR A 152 7.96 12.62 15.45
N THR A 153 8.12 11.29 15.50
CA THR A 153 7.50 10.41 16.49
C THR A 153 8.18 10.55 17.85
N LEU A 154 7.44 10.23 18.91
CA LEU A 154 7.95 10.24 20.29
C LEU A 154 9.00 9.13 20.49
N ASP A 155 8.69 7.94 19.99
CA ASP A 155 9.54 6.76 20.05
C ASP A 155 9.56 6.03 18.68
N ASP A 156 10.33 4.94 18.61
CA ASP A 156 10.38 4.03 17.47
C ASP A 156 9.39 2.85 17.60
N ILE A 157 8.41 2.95 18.52
CA ILE A 157 7.44 1.89 18.77
C ILE A 157 6.37 1.91 17.68
N CYS A 158 6.11 0.74 17.12
CA CYS A 158 5.09 0.56 16.10
C CYS A 158 3.71 0.39 16.72
N GLY A 159 2.81 1.37 16.57
CA GLY A 159 1.42 1.27 17.06
C GLY A 159 0.52 0.19 16.43
N ARG A 160 1.04 -0.69 15.56
CA ARG A 160 0.33 -1.90 15.09
C ARG A 160 0.83 -3.16 15.80
N CYS A 161 2.12 -3.28 16.06
CA CYS A 161 2.71 -4.50 16.63
C CYS A 161 3.34 -4.30 18.02
N ASP A 162 3.33 -3.07 18.54
CA ASP A 162 3.87 -2.66 19.84
C ASP A 162 5.33 -3.08 20.06
N LYS A 163 6.12 -3.13 18.98
CA LYS A 163 7.55 -3.43 19.00
C LYS A 163 8.37 -2.25 18.49
N HIS A 164 9.57 -2.12 19.06
CA HIS A 164 10.65 -1.29 18.52
C HIS A 164 11.07 -1.75 17.13
N GLY A 165 11.47 -0.80 16.28
CA GLY A 165 11.95 -1.06 14.92
C GLY A 165 11.40 -0.15 13.83
N ARG A 166 10.90 1.05 14.17
CA ARG A 166 10.61 2.06 13.15
C ARG A 166 11.90 2.70 12.63
N VAL A 167 11.98 2.88 11.31
CA VAL A 167 13.11 3.52 10.63
C VAL A 167 12.61 4.53 9.58
N ASN A 168 13.39 5.57 9.33
CA ASN A 168 13.08 6.57 8.29
C ASN A 168 13.34 6.02 6.89
N PHE A 169 12.60 6.53 5.90
CA PHE A 169 12.96 6.28 4.50
C PHE A 169 14.15 7.16 4.09
N ASP A 170 15.10 6.59 3.36
CA ASP A 170 16.27 7.32 2.85
C ASP A 170 15.89 8.33 1.74
N LYS A 171 14.87 7.98 0.95
CA LYS A 171 14.29 8.79 -0.11
C LYS A 171 12.77 8.89 0.12
N PRO A 172 12.11 9.96 -0.34
CA PRO A 172 10.65 10.06 -0.24
C PRO A 172 9.97 8.79 -0.76
N HIS A 173 9.11 8.21 0.07
CA HIS A 173 8.37 7.02 -0.33
C HIS A 173 7.36 7.40 -1.42
N MET A 174 7.47 6.78 -2.59
CA MET A 174 6.53 7.01 -3.69
C MET A 174 5.34 6.08 -3.58
N ARG A 175 4.13 6.60 -3.79
CA ARG A 175 2.92 5.81 -4.00
C ARG A 175 2.48 5.90 -5.45
N ILE A 176 2.02 4.78 -5.99
CA ILE A 176 1.35 4.71 -7.28
C ILE A 176 -0.09 5.19 -7.08
N TYR A 177 -0.60 5.96 -8.03
CA TYR A 177 -2.00 6.36 -8.06
C TYR A 177 -2.57 6.23 -9.46
N THR A 178 -3.88 6.01 -9.54
CA THR A 178 -4.67 6.08 -10.77
C THR A 178 -5.73 7.16 -10.63
N GLN A 179 -6.04 7.84 -11.72
CA GLN A 179 -7.14 8.80 -11.79
C GLN A 179 -8.42 8.08 -12.27
N GLY A 180 -9.56 8.43 -11.67
CA GLY A 180 -10.88 7.96 -12.11
C GLY A 180 -11.49 8.80 -13.24
N THR A 181 -10.71 9.69 -13.84
CA THR A 181 -11.12 10.53 -14.97
C THR A 181 -11.05 9.76 -16.28
N GLY A 182 -11.87 10.15 -17.26
CA GLY A 182 -11.78 9.57 -18.59
C GLY A 182 -10.53 10.05 -19.32
N MET A 183 -9.90 9.18 -20.11
CA MET A 183 -8.61 9.47 -20.74
C MET A 183 -8.76 10.38 -21.97
N ASP A 184 -9.78 10.15 -22.82
CA ASP A 184 -9.97 10.89 -24.09
C ASP A 184 -11.45 10.97 -24.52
N MET A 185 -12.38 10.93 -23.57
CA MET A 185 -13.82 10.84 -23.91
C MET A 185 -14.36 12.00 -24.73
N ASP A 186 -13.79 13.19 -24.51
CA ASP A 186 -14.22 14.45 -25.14
C ASP A 186 -13.09 15.02 -26.00
N ALA A 187 -12.11 14.19 -26.39
CA ALA A 187 -11.00 14.61 -27.22
C ALA A 187 -11.41 14.69 -28.69
N ASP A 188 -11.08 15.81 -29.35
CA ASP A 188 -11.20 15.96 -30.79
C ASP A 188 -9.85 15.65 -31.45
N PHE A 189 -9.68 14.41 -31.92
CA PHE A 189 -8.43 13.95 -32.53
C PHE A 189 -8.15 14.56 -33.92
N GLU A 190 -9.11 15.28 -34.50
CA GLU A 190 -8.95 15.97 -35.79
C GLU A 190 -8.48 17.42 -35.62
N ASN A 191 -8.49 17.94 -34.38
CA ASN A 191 -8.04 19.28 -34.08
C ASN A 191 -6.49 19.33 -33.99
N ASP A 192 -5.86 19.78 -35.07
CA ASP A 192 -4.39 19.93 -35.17
C ASP A 192 -3.79 20.89 -34.12
N ASP A 193 -4.58 21.79 -33.53
CA ASP A 193 -4.13 22.67 -32.43
C ASP A 193 -4.09 21.94 -31.07
N GLU A 194 -4.85 20.85 -30.91
CA GLU A 194 -4.88 20.02 -29.69
C GLU A 194 -4.02 18.76 -29.81
N TRP A 195 -3.96 18.16 -30.99
CA TRP A 195 -3.27 16.89 -31.25
C TRP A 195 -2.27 17.01 -32.38
N SER A 196 -0.98 16.98 -32.04
CA SER A 196 0.03 16.81 -33.08
C SER A 196 0.02 15.38 -33.62
N TRP A 197 0.52 15.19 -34.84
CA TRP A 197 0.77 13.85 -35.40
C TRP A 197 1.62 12.96 -34.49
N SER A 198 2.55 13.55 -33.74
CA SER A 198 3.36 12.81 -32.76
C SER A 198 2.51 12.33 -31.58
N ASP A 199 1.58 13.15 -31.10
CA ASP A 199 0.70 12.79 -29.98
C ASP A 199 -0.29 11.70 -30.38
N LEU A 200 -0.86 11.80 -31.58
CA LEU A 200 -1.72 10.75 -32.14
C LEU A 200 -0.96 9.43 -32.28
N LYS A 201 0.28 9.48 -32.78
CA LYS A 201 1.14 8.28 -32.88
C LYS A 201 1.44 7.69 -31.51
N ASN A 202 1.81 8.51 -30.53
CA ASN A 202 2.07 8.06 -29.16
C ASN A 202 0.83 7.43 -28.53
N ARG A 203 -0.35 8.02 -28.76
CA ARG A 203 -1.63 7.48 -28.29
C ARG A 203 -1.97 6.15 -28.94
N TYR A 204 -1.78 6.05 -30.26
CA TYR A 204 -1.97 4.81 -30.99
C TYR A 204 -1.03 3.70 -30.48
N ASP A 205 0.26 4.02 -30.31
CA ASP A 205 1.26 3.06 -29.83
C ASP A 205 0.92 2.57 -28.40
N LEU A 206 0.41 3.46 -27.54
CA LEU A 206 -0.10 3.12 -26.20
C LEU A 206 -1.32 2.19 -26.24
N VAL A 207 -2.34 2.52 -27.04
CA VAL A 207 -3.55 1.68 -27.13
C VAL A 207 -3.20 0.31 -27.72
N LYS A 208 -2.28 0.27 -28.69
CA LYS A 208 -1.77 -0.96 -29.28
C LYS A 208 -0.97 -1.80 -28.29
N SER A 209 -0.11 -1.19 -27.47
CA SER A 209 0.64 -1.92 -26.44
C SER A 209 -0.30 -2.45 -25.35
N PHE A 210 -1.33 -1.69 -24.99
CA PHE A 210 -2.40 -2.11 -24.10
C PHE A 210 -3.18 -3.31 -24.64
N ASP A 211 -3.65 -3.26 -25.89
CA ASP A 211 -4.36 -4.39 -26.51
C ASP A 211 -3.48 -5.64 -26.55
N LYS A 212 -2.20 -5.50 -26.90
CA LYS A 212 -1.25 -6.61 -26.86
C LYS A 212 -1.10 -7.20 -25.46
N MET A 213 -1.00 -6.36 -24.43
CA MET A 213 -0.90 -6.83 -23.04
C MET A 213 -2.15 -7.62 -22.64
N VAL A 214 -3.34 -7.17 -23.04
CA VAL A 214 -4.59 -7.90 -22.78
C VAL A 214 -4.62 -9.23 -23.53
N ASP A 215 -4.14 -9.26 -24.78
CA ASP A 215 -4.01 -10.50 -25.54
C ASP A 215 -3.05 -11.49 -24.85
N ASP A 216 -1.91 -11.01 -24.36
CA ASP A 216 -0.97 -11.83 -23.58
C ASP A 216 -1.65 -12.39 -22.31
N CYS A 217 -2.47 -11.60 -21.62
CA CYS A 217 -3.25 -12.06 -20.46
C CYS A 217 -4.28 -13.15 -20.83
N ILE A 218 -4.94 -13.02 -21.99
CA ILE A 218 -5.89 -14.02 -22.49
C ILE A 218 -5.16 -15.32 -22.80
N GLU A 219 -3.96 -15.27 -23.40
CA GLU A 219 -3.16 -16.46 -23.68
C GLU A 219 -2.63 -17.13 -22.39
N ILE A 220 -2.21 -16.35 -21.39
CA ILE A 220 -1.88 -16.87 -20.04
C ILE A 220 -3.07 -17.62 -19.45
N PHE A 221 -4.27 -17.01 -19.52
CA PHE A 221 -5.49 -17.64 -19.00
C PHE A 221 -5.89 -18.91 -19.77
N LYS A 222 -5.69 -18.95 -21.09
CA LYS A 222 -5.90 -20.16 -21.89
C LYS A 222 -4.93 -21.26 -21.51
N ALA A 223 -3.64 -20.95 -21.36
CA ALA A 223 -2.64 -21.90 -20.94
C ALA A 223 -2.95 -22.47 -19.55
N LEU A 224 -3.46 -21.65 -18.64
CA LEU A 224 -3.95 -22.06 -17.33
C LEU A 224 -5.15 -23.03 -17.48
N CYS A 225 -6.13 -22.68 -18.33
CA CYS A 225 -7.27 -23.54 -18.61
C CYS A 225 -6.87 -24.89 -19.23
N ASP A 226 -5.79 -24.95 -20.00
CA ASP A 226 -5.33 -26.18 -20.62
C ASP A 226 -4.51 -27.06 -19.68
N SER A 227 -3.77 -26.44 -18.75
CA SER A 227 -2.81 -27.13 -17.88
C SER A 227 -3.35 -27.52 -16.51
N PHE A 228 -4.43 -26.88 -16.04
CA PHE A 228 -4.96 -27.06 -14.70
C PHE A 228 -6.43 -27.45 -14.69
N GLU A 229 -6.82 -28.18 -13.63
CA GLU A 229 -8.20 -28.48 -13.27
C GLU A 229 -8.46 -27.92 -11.88
N ALA A 230 -9.52 -27.13 -11.73
CA ALA A 230 -9.90 -26.58 -10.44
C ALA A 230 -10.70 -27.62 -9.64
N ILE A 231 -10.17 -27.98 -8.47
CA ILE A 231 -10.76 -28.96 -7.55
C ILE A 231 -11.07 -28.22 -6.25
N GLU A 232 -12.26 -28.46 -5.69
CA GLU A 232 -12.62 -27.95 -4.36
C GLU A 232 -12.00 -28.87 -3.29
N GLU A 233 -11.13 -28.31 -2.44
CA GLU A 233 -10.53 -29.03 -1.31
C GLU A 233 -10.93 -28.37 0.02
N GLU A 234 -11.44 -29.18 0.96
CA GLU A 234 -11.74 -28.72 2.31
C GLU A 234 -10.46 -28.69 3.17
N VAL A 235 -9.90 -27.51 3.39
CA VAL A 235 -8.72 -27.33 4.25
C VAL A 235 -9.16 -27.17 5.72
N PRO A 236 -8.80 -28.09 6.64
CA PRO A 236 -9.19 -27.98 8.05
C PRO A 236 -8.51 -26.77 8.71
N CYS A 237 -9.31 -25.79 9.12
CA CYS A 237 -8.82 -24.57 9.79
C CYS A 237 -8.61 -24.83 11.29
N VAL A 238 -7.35 -24.85 11.75
CA VAL A 238 -7.03 -24.89 13.19
C VAL A 238 -7.32 -23.51 13.80
N ARG A 239 -8.43 -23.37 14.53
CA ARG A 239 -8.77 -22.14 15.27
C ARG A 239 -8.55 -22.32 16.77
N LYS A 240 -7.93 -21.34 17.44
CA LYS A 240 -7.92 -21.25 18.91
C LYS A 240 -9.26 -20.67 19.36
N ALA A 241 -10.01 -21.41 20.17
CA ALA A 241 -11.27 -20.95 20.77
C ALA A 241 -11.12 -20.81 22.29
N VAL A 242 -11.67 -19.73 22.85
CA VAL A 242 -11.83 -19.58 24.30
C VAL A 242 -13.07 -20.36 24.70
N VAL A 243 -12.90 -21.42 25.50
CA VAL A 243 -14.01 -22.24 26.01
C VAL A 243 -14.24 -21.95 27.49
N LEU A 244 -15.51 -21.82 27.88
CA LEU A 244 -15.90 -21.74 29.29
C LEU A 244 -15.80 -23.14 29.90
N ARG A 245 -15.09 -23.26 31.02
CA ARG A 245 -15.07 -24.47 31.84
C ARG A 245 -15.78 -24.21 33.17
N PRO A 246 -16.47 -25.21 33.74
CA PRO A 246 -17.04 -25.10 35.08
C PRO A 246 -15.94 -24.72 36.08
N ILE A 247 -16.24 -23.76 36.93
CA ILE A 247 -15.37 -23.44 38.07
C ILE A 247 -15.51 -24.61 39.05
N GLU A 248 -14.44 -25.37 39.23
CA GLU A 248 -14.35 -26.35 40.32
C GLU A 248 -14.48 -25.56 41.65
N LYS A 249 -15.67 -25.63 42.26
CA LYS A 249 -15.84 -25.16 43.62
C LYS A 249 -14.96 -26.04 44.49
N LYS A 250 -13.92 -25.45 45.09
CA LYS A 250 -13.28 -26.07 46.24
C LYS A 250 -14.38 -26.18 47.31
N GLU A 251 -14.84 -27.39 47.56
CA GLU A 251 -15.61 -27.67 48.76
C GLU A 251 -14.64 -27.45 49.92
N ASP A 252 -14.81 -26.32 50.61
CA ASP A 252 -14.26 -26.13 51.93
C ASP A 252 -14.95 -27.16 52.83
N VAL A 253 -14.31 -28.32 52.98
CA VAL A 253 -14.65 -29.30 54.00
C VAL A 253 -14.25 -28.66 55.34
N GLU A 254 -15.17 -27.88 55.92
CA GLU A 254 -15.09 -27.49 57.32
C GLU A 254 -15.11 -28.76 58.15
N ALA A 255 -13.95 -29.07 58.73
CA ALA A 255 -13.76 -30.16 59.66
C ALA A 255 -14.67 -29.95 60.88
N THR A 256 -15.45 -30.98 61.16
CA THR A 256 -16.15 -31.22 62.42
C THR A 256 -15.28 -30.91 63.65
N GLY A 257 -15.79 -30.04 64.51
CA GLY A 257 -15.48 -29.96 65.95
C GLY A 257 -16.77 -30.15 66.73
#